data_AF-A0A975R3Z3-F1
#
_entry.id   AF-A0A975R3Z3-F1
#
_cell.length_a   1.000
_cell.length_b   1.000
_cell.length_c   1.000
_cell.angle_alpha   90.00
_cell.angle_beta   90.00
_cell.angle_gamma   90.00
#
_symmetry.space_group_name_H-M   'P 1'
#
loop_
_entity.id
_entity.type
_entity.pdbx_description
1 polymer ?
#
loop_
_entity_poly.entity_id
_entity_poly.type
_entity_poly.pdbx_seq_one_letter_code
_entity_poly.pdbx_strand_id
1 'polypeptide(L)'
;MFINLLIAAEGAAPQNQFGIVEAIQQGGWIAIIILSVLVIMSVGSFYILITKLLEQQKILNQYKNLRQNFWRAGSLKEGATKLDKNSAWRQMVDDSVRAQETHGQMSDKMEAHDWLHGSLARSEATINSRLAGGLPFLATVGATAPFVGLLGTVIGIYRALINIGLAGSASIDKVAGPVGEALIMTAIGLLVAVPAVLAYNWLQQRNKRIAELLTGFSTDLLAYINSNGAVKPKVMTATSTQQAGKAATTGAAARPATTTTTATKPGTTTTTTTRK
;
A
#
# COMPACT_ATOMS: atom_id res chain seq x y z
N MET A 1 -37.96 57.50 -2.92
CA MET A 1 -38.91 56.66 -2.17
C MET A 1 -38.72 55.15 -2.39
N PHE A 2 -37.82 54.70 -3.28
CA PHE A 2 -37.57 53.27 -3.56
C PHE A 2 -36.37 52.64 -2.83
N ILE A 3 -35.60 53.42 -2.06
CA ILE A 3 -34.36 52.93 -1.41
C ILE A 3 -34.62 52.41 0.03
N ASN A 4 -35.72 52.83 0.68
CA ASN A 4 -36.03 52.41 2.05
C ASN A 4 -36.74 51.05 2.15
N LEU A 5 -37.03 50.38 1.03
CA LEU A 5 -37.71 49.08 1.04
C LEU A 5 -36.73 47.89 1.00
N LEU A 6 -35.44 48.11 0.72
CA LEU A 6 -34.41 47.08 0.79
C LEU A 6 -33.80 46.91 2.19
N ILE A 7 -33.94 47.91 3.07
CA ILE A 7 -33.38 47.88 4.44
C ILE A 7 -34.36 47.20 5.43
N ALA A 8 -35.63 46.99 5.04
CA ALA A 8 -36.64 46.33 5.87
C ALA A 8 -36.61 44.79 5.78
N ALA A 9 -35.72 44.21 4.95
CA ALA A 9 -35.58 42.76 4.80
C ALA A 9 -34.39 42.18 5.60
N GLU A 10 -33.71 42.97 6.43
CA GLU A 10 -32.72 42.50 7.41
C GLU A 10 -33.35 42.11 8.77
N GLY A 11 -34.66 41.85 8.77
CA GLY A 11 -35.38 41.31 9.93
C GLY A 11 -35.15 39.81 10.08
N ALA A 12 -34.18 39.44 10.92
CA ALA A 12 -34.08 38.17 11.62
C ALA A 12 -34.16 36.89 10.77
N ALA A 13 -33.07 36.57 10.05
CA ALA A 13 -32.75 35.16 9.84
C ALA A 13 -32.37 34.55 11.20
N PRO A 14 -33.04 33.49 11.69
CA PRO A 14 -32.60 32.83 12.92
C PRO A 14 -31.18 32.31 12.67
N GLN A 15 -30.22 32.83 13.43
CA GLN A 15 -28.86 32.30 13.50
C GLN A 15 -28.89 30.93 14.20
N ASN A 16 -29.52 29.92 13.59
CA ASN A 16 -29.26 28.55 13.96
C ASN A 16 -27.90 28.22 13.35
N GLN A 17 -26.84 28.50 14.11
CA GLN A 17 -25.49 28.12 13.75
C GLN A 17 -25.44 26.61 13.68
N PHE A 18 -25.50 26.05 12.47
CA PHE A 18 -25.26 24.64 12.19
C PHE A 18 -23.77 24.34 12.47
N GLY A 19 -23.42 24.23 13.75
CA GLY A 19 -22.07 24.03 14.24
C GLY A 19 -21.86 22.62 14.77
N ILE A 20 -20.65 22.11 14.63
CA ILE A 20 -20.21 20.86 15.28
C ILE A 20 -20.45 20.93 16.81
N VAL A 21 -20.39 22.14 17.38
CA VAL A 21 -20.66 22.41 18.80
C VAL A 21 -22.14 22.22 19.15
N GLU A 22 -23.06 22.70 18.31
CA GLU A 22 -24.50 22.47 18.46
C GLU A 22 -24.82 20.98 18.32
N ALA A 23 -24.20 20.31 17.34
CA ALA A 23 -24.32 18.86 17.13
C ALA A 23 -23.84 18.03 18.32
N ILE A 24 -22.84 18.51 19.04
CA ILE A 24 -22.34 17.89 20.26
C ILE A 24 -23.30 18.13 21.44
N GLN A 25 -23.83 19.35 21.58
CA GLN A 25 -24.78 19.68 22.66
C GLN A 25 -26.14 19.01 22.47
N GLN A 26 -26.66 18.97 21.24
CA GLN A 26 -27.94 18.35 20.92
C GLN A 26 -27.82 16.84 20.72
N GLY A 27 -26.70 16.32 20.20
CA GLY A 27 -26.41 14.90 19.93
C GLY A 27 -26.14 14.04 21.16
N GLY A 28 -25.94 14.66 22.33
CA GLY A 28 -25.89 13.99 23.63
C GLY A 28 -24.66 13.12 23.81
N TRP A 29 -24.56 12.45 24.97
CA TRP A 29 -23.36 11.72 25.37
C TRP A 29 -22.96 10.58 24.40
N ILE A 30 -23.92 9.90 23.76
CA ILE A 30 -23.62 8.85 22.76
C ILE A 30 -22.92 9.45 21.53
N ALA A 31 -23.38 10.59 21.03
CA ALA A 31 -22.76 11.24 19.86
C ALA A 31 -21.29 11.60 20.14
N ILE A 32 -21.01 12.10 21.34
CA ILE A 32 -19.64 12.44 21.77
C ILE A 32 -18.76 11.19 21.80
N ILE A 33 -19.27 10.06 22.30
CA ILE A 33 -18.54 8.80 22.32
C ILE A 33 -18.22 8.34 20.90
N ILE A 34 -19.20 8.34 19.99
CA ILE A 34 -19.03 7.95 18.58
C ILE A 34 -17.97 8.84 17.90
N LEU A 35 -18.09 10.16 18.08
CA LEU A 35 -17.14 11.13 17.54
C LEU A 35 -15.73 10.91 18.11
N SER A 36 -15.61 10.67 19.41
CA SER A 36 -14.33 10.42 20.08
C SER A 36 -13.65 9.16 19.53
N VAL A 37 -14.41 8.09 19.31
CA VAL A 37 -13.92 6.85 18.69
C VAL A 37 -13.42 7.12 17.27
N LEU A 38 -14.18 7.86 16.45
CA LEU A 38 -13.76 8.23 15.09
C LEU A 38 -12.46 9.05 15.08
N VAL A 39 -12.32 9.99 16.02
CA VAL A 39 -11.09 10.79 16.17
C VAL A 39 -9.90 9.91 16.54
N ILE A 40 -10.05 8.99 17.49
CA ILE A 40 -8.97 8.05 17.88
C ILE A 40 -8.57 7.17 16.69
N MET A 41 -9.54 6.64 15.95
CA MET A 41 -9.29 5.85 14.74
C MET A 41 -8.55 6.66 13.67
N SER A 42 -8.93 7.93 13.48
CA SER A 42 -8.28 8.85 12.54
C SER A 42 -6.82 9.10 12.92
N VAL A 43 -6.57 9.52 14.16
CA VAL A 43 -5.21 9.80 14.66
C VAL A 43 -4.34 8.54 14.60
N GLY A 44 -4.88 7.38 14.99
CA GLY A 44 -4.18 6.10 14.89
C GLY A 44 -3.83 5.74 13.45
N SER A 45 -4.73 5.98 12.49
CA SER A 45 -4.48 5.73 11.06
C SER A 45 -3.35 6.59 10.52
N PHE A 46 -3.37 7.91 10.81
CA PHE A 46 -2.30 8.82 10.40
C PHE A 46 -0.96 8.51 11.05
N TYR A 47 -0.96 8.17 12.35
CA TYR A 47 0.25 7.77 13.06
C TYR A 47 0.91 6.53 12.41
N ILE A 48 0.12 5.48 12.14
CA ILE A 48 0.66 4.27 11.49
C ILE A 48 1.10 4.56 10.06
N LEU A 49 0.35 5.36 9.30
CA LEU A 49 0.73 5.77 7.94
C LEU A 49 2.11 6.42 7.93
N ILE A 50 2.34 7.42 8.78
CA ILE A 50 3.60 8.18 8.81
C ILE A 50 4.75 7.30 9.28
N THR A 51 4.57 6.57 10.39
CA THR A 51 5.64 5.72 10.94
C THR A 51 6.06 4.61 9.97
N LYS A 52 5.09 3.90 9.36
CA LYS A 52 5.38 2.86 8.37
C LYS A 52 5.95 3.42 7.08
N LEU A 53 5.53 4.60 6.65
CA LEU A 53 6.09 5.26 5.49
C LEU A 53 7.59 5.53 5.66
N LEU A 54 7.98 6.09 6.82
CA LEU A 54 9.37 6.38 7.15
C LEU A 54 10.20 5.09 7.28
N GLU A 55 9.67 4.07 7.95
CA GLU A 55 10.31 2.76 8.08
C GLU A 55 10.59 2.11 6.70
N GLN A 56 9.58 2.05 5.83
CA GLN A 56 9.71 1.50 4.48
C GLN A 56 10.68 2.32 3.62
N GLN A 57 10.65 3.66 3.71
CA GLN A 57 11.59 4.52 2.99
C GLN A 57 13.03 4.28 3.45
N LYS A 58 13.25 4.12 4.77
CA LYS A 58 14.54 3.78 5.33
C LYS A 58 15.05 2.43 4.79
N ILE A 59 14.21 1.39 4.78
CA ILE A 59 14.56 0.06 4.24
C ILE A 59 14.94 0.13 2.75
N LEU A 60 14.17 0.86 1.95
CA LEU A 60 14.43 1.02 0.51
C LEU A 60 15.72 1.81 0.23
N ASN A 61 16.00 2.84 1.02
CA ASN A 61 17.26 3.59 0.89
C ASN A 61 18.46 2.76 1.34
N GLN A 62 18.33 1.99 2.42
CA GLN A 62 19.35 1.03 2.86
C GLN A 62 19.63 -0.01 1.77
N TYR A 63 18.61 -0.50 1.08
CA TYR A 63 18.78 -1.46 -0.02
C TYR A 63 19.59 -0.88 -1.19
N LYS A 64 19.34 0.39 -1.57
CA LYS A 64 20.12 1.07 -2.63
C LYS A 64 21.61 1.15 -2.26
N ASN A 65 21.90 1.51 -1.01
CA ASN A 65 23.28 1.60 -0.51
C ASN A 65 23.93 0.22 -0.41
N LEU A 66 23.20 -0.78 0.07
CA LEU A 66 23.63 -2.18 0.11
C LEU A 66 24.04 -2.64 -1.28
N ARG A 67 23.16 -2.48 -2.27
CA ARG A 67 23.40 -2.95 -3.63
C ARG A 67 24.69 -2.38 -4.25
N GLN A 68 25.06 -1.15 -3.92
CA GLN A 68 26.28 -0.50 -4.42
C GLN A 68 27.55 -0.89 -3.66
N ASN A 69 27.46 -1.09 -2.34
CA ASN A 69 28.64 -1.20 -1.46
C ASN A 69 28.89 -2.61 -0.94
N PHE A 70 27.85 -3.43 -0.78
CA PHE A 70 27.93 -4.77 -0.21
C PHE A 70 28.70 -5.73 -1.13
N TRP A 71 28.35 -5.78 -2.42
CA TRP A 71 28.99 -6.69 -3.39
C TRP A 71 30.45 -6.34 -3.71
N ARG A 72 30.88 -5.12 -3.34
CA ARG A 72 32.27 -4.68 -3.42
C ARG A 72 33.15 -5.21 -2.28
N ALA A 73 32.57 -5.66 -1.17
CA ALA A 73 33.32 -6.26 -0.07
C ALA A 73 33.94 -7.61 -0.47
N GLY A 74 35.00 -8.00 0.24
CA GLY A 74 35.70 -9.27 -0.01
C GLY A 74 34.98 -10.50 0.56
N SER A 75 34.05 -10.30 1.51
CA SER A 75 33.28 -11.38 2.14
C SER A 75 31.91 -10.93 2.64
N LEU A 76 31.00 -11.88 2.88
CA LEU A 76 29.67 -11.62 3.50
C LEU A 76 29.80 -10.95 4.86
N LYS A 77 30.75 -11.40 5.69
CA LYS A 77 30.97 -10.88 7.04
C LYS A 77 31.46 -9.42 7.02
N GLU A 78 32.36 -9.09 6.10
CA GLU A 78 32.78 -7.70 5.88
C GLU A 78 31.63 -6.86 5.32
N GLY A 79 30.85 -7.39 4.36
CA GLY A 79 29.65 -6.74 3.84
C GLY A 79 28.60 -6.45 4.93
N ALA A 80 28.40 -7.38 5.87
CA ALA A 80 27.48 -7.23 7.00
C ALA A 80 27.90 -6.08 7.92
N THR A 81 29.20 -5.88 8.15
CA THR A 81 29.69 -4.76 8.98
C THR A 81 29.43 -3.38 8.36
N LYS A 82 29.36 -3.29 7.03
CA LYS A 82 29.03 -2.06 6.28
C LYS A 82 27.53 -1.75 6.27
N LEU A 83 26.69 -2.66 6.77
CA LEU A 83 25.25 -2.45 6.90
C LEU A 83 24.89 -1.89 8.28
N ASP A 84 23.88 -1.02 8.31
CA ASP A 84 23.31 -0.48 9.54
C ASP A 84 22.86 -1.62 10.48
N LYS A 85 23.20 -1.51 11.78
CA LYS A 85 22.91 -2.53 12.81
C LYS A 85 21.42 -2.86 12.89
N ASN A 86 20.55 -1.90 12.59
CA ASN A 86 19.08 -2.06 12.64
C ASN A 86 18.45 -2.24 11.25
N SER A 87 19.19 -2.76 10.27
CA SER A 87 18.66 -3.00 8.92
C SER A 87 18.06 -4.40 8.78
N ALA A 88 16.89 -4.49 8.15
CA ALA A 88 16.30 -5.74 7.71
C ALA A 88 17.27 -6.55 6.82
N TRP A 89 18.08 -5.86 6.01
CA TRP A 89 19.07 -6.49 5.15
C TRP A 89 20.23 -7.10 5.91
N ARG A 90 20.65 -6.46 7.02
CA ARG A 90 21.71 -6.98 7.88
C ARG A 90 21.28 -8.25 8.57
N GLN A 91 20.05 -8.28 9.10
CA GLN A 91 19.47 -9.47 9.71
C GLN A 91 19.52 -10.68 8.76
N MET A 92 19.12 -10.49 7.49
CA MET A 92 19.16 -11.55 6.50
C MET A 92 20.59 -12.02 6.16
N VAL A 93 21.57 -11.10 6.09
CA VAL A 93 22.98 -11.49 5.91
C VAL A 93 23.50 -12.26 7.13
N ASP A 94 23.23 -11.78 8.34
CA ASP A 94 23.67 -12.44 9.58
C ASP A 94 23.06 -13.85 9.70
N ASP A 95 21.78 -14.01 9.34
CA ASP A 95 21.09 -15.30 9.29
C ASP A 95 21.71 -16.22 8.24
N SER A 96 22.09 -15.71 7.06
CA SER A 96 22.77 -16.48 6.02
C SER A 96 24.16 -16.96 6.42
N VAL A 97 24.93 -16.12 7.14
CA VAL A 97 26.26 -16.48 7.65
C VAL A 97 26.15 -17.56 8.73
N ARG A 98 25.20 -17.43 9.65
CA ARG A 98 24.93 -18.46 10.67
C ARG A 98 24.52 -19.78 10.03
N ALA A 99 23.64 -19.73 9.03
CA ALA A 99 23.22 -20.91 8.29
C ALA A 99 24.40 -21.57 7.54
N GLN A 100 25.34 -20.79 7.01
CA GLN A 100 26.56 -21.28 6.38
C GLN A 100 27.52 -21.95 7.39
N GLU A 101 27.61 -21.44 8.63
CA GLU A 101 28.40 -22.08 9.70
C GLU A 101 27.80 -23.44 10.09
N THR A 102 26.47 -23.54 10.19
CA THR A 102 25.75 -24.81 10.42
C THR A 102 25.85 -25.77 9.22
N HIS A 103 25.86 -25.23 7.99
CA HIS A 103 26.09 -25.97 6.75
C HIS A 103 27.46 -26.69 6.75
N GLY A 104 28.47 -26.14 7.43
CA GLY A 104 29.78 -26.81 7.60
C GLY A 104 29.77 -28.01 8.53
N GLN A 105 28.70 -28.20 9.31
CA GLN A 105 28.54 -29.29 10.29
C GLN A 105 27.65 -30.44 9.77
N MET A 106 27.01 -30.26 8.60
CA MET A 106 26.11 -31.24 7.99
C MET A 106 26.88 -32.16 7.03
N SER A 107 26.58 -33.46 7.06
CA SER A 107 27.27 -34.47 6.24
C SER A 107 26.78 -34.51 4.78
N ASP A 108 25.52 -34.13 4.53
CA ASP A 108 24.94 -34.10 3.19
C ASP A 108 24.84 -32.66 2.66
N LYS A 109 25.35 -32.46 1.44
CA LYS A 109 25.32 -31.18 0.73
C LYS A 109 23.90 -30.80 0.31
N MET A 110 23.04 -31.78 0.04
CA MET A 110 21.64 -31.55 -0.34
C MET A 110 20.84 -31.01 0.86
N GLU A 111 20.95 -31.67 2.02
CA GLU A 111 20.29 -31.21 3.25
C GLU A 111 20.78 -29.83 3.70
N ALA A 112 22.08 -29.57 3.53
CA ALA A 112 22.68 -28.29 3.88
C ALA A 112 22.19 -27.14 2.97
N HIS A 113 21.96 -27.43 1.68
CA HIS A 113 21.33 -26.51 0.74
C HIS A 113 19.89 -26.17 1.16
N ASP A 114 19.06 -27.19 1.43
CA ASP A 114 17.68 -27.01 1.87
C ASP A 114 17.58 -26.25 3.19
N TRP A 115 18.52 -26.50 4.11
CA TRP A 115 18.62 -25.77 5.37
C TRP A 115 18.89 -24.28 5.15
N LEU A 116 19.84 -23.94 4.28
CA LEU A 116 20.17 -22.56 3.94
C LEU A 116 18.98 -21.84 3.31
N HIS A 117 18.32 -22.46 2.32
CA HIS A 117 17.10 -21.94 1.72
C HIS A 117 16.00 -21.70 2.76
N GLY A 118 15.75 -22.68 3.64
CA GLY A 118 14.78 -22.58 4.71
C GLY A 118 15.11 -21.48 5.73
N SER A 119 16.39 -21.28 6.05
CA SER A 119 16.84 -20.21 6.97
C SER A 119 16.56 -18.82 6.40
N LEU A 120 16.78 -18.63 5.11
CA LEU A 120 16.59 -17.35 4.43
C LEU A 120 15.10 -17.05 4.24
N ALA A 121 14.30 -18.06 3.90
CA ALA A 121 12.84 -17.96 3.86
C ALA A 121 12.24 -17.58 5.23
N ARG A 122 12.76 -18.15 6.33
CA ARG A 122 12.35 -17.76 7.70
C ARG A 122 12.73 -16.31 8.03
N SER A 123 13.91 -15.87 7.61
CA SER A 123 14.36 -14.48 7.79
C SER A 123 13.45 -13.52 7.02
N GLU A 124 13.17 -13.81 5.75
CA GLU A 124 12.24 -13.06 4.90
C GLU A 124 10.83 -12.99 5.51
N ALA A 125 10.29 -14.12 5.98
CA ALA A 125 8.98 -14.17 6.63
C ALA A 125 8.93 -13.29 7.90
N THR A 126 10.01 -13.30 8.69
CA THR A 126 10.12 -12.47 9.91
C THR A 126 10.13 -10.99 9.56
N ILE A 127 10.88 -10.58 8.54
CA ILE A 127 10.95 -9.20 8.07
C ILE A 127 9.58 -8.75 7.52
N ASN A 128 8.97 -9.57 6.67
CA ASN A 128 7.65 -9.28 6.09
C ASN A 128 6.56 -9.17 7.17
N SER A 129 6.59 -10.02 8.20
CA SER A 129 5.67 -9.94 9.34
C SER A 129 5.79 -8.62 10.09
N ARG A 130 7.02 -8.14 10.36
CA ARG A 130 7.25 -6.83 11.00
C ARG A 130 6.74 -5.68 10.14
N LEU A 131 6.91 -5.79 8.82
CA LEU A 131 6.47 -4.77 7.87
C LEU A 131 4.94 -4.75 7.67
N ALA A 132 4.29 -5.90 7.84
CA ALA A 132 2.84 -6.05 7.86
C ALA A 132 2.20 -5.54 9.17
N GLY A 133 2.98 -5.34 10.23
CA GLY A 133 2.49 -4.76 11.48
C GLY A 133 1.80 -3.40 11.25
N GLY A 134 0.65 -3.19 11.88
CA GLY A 134 -0.15 -1.95 11.77
C GLY A 134 -1.05 -1.85 10.52
N LEU A 135 -0.76 -2.58 9.43
CA LEU A 135 -1.66 -2.61 8.26
C LEU A 135 -3.05 -3.19 8.58
N PRO A 136 -3.19 -4.25 9.42
CA PRO A 136 -4.51 -4.74 9.82
C PRO A 136 -5.35 -3.67 10.51
N PHE A 137 -4.75 -2.79 11.32
CA PHE A 137 -5.47 -1.69 11.96
C PHE A 137 -6.01 -0.70 10.92
N LEU A 138 -5.19 -0.30 9.93
CA LEU A 138 -5.65 0.56 8.84
C LEU A 138 -6.79 -0.07 8.04
N ALA A 139 -6.70 -1.39 7.76
CA ALA A 139 -7.76 -2.13 7.08
C ALA A 139 -9.05 -2.15 7.91
N THR A 140 -8.95 -2.42 9.22
CA THR A 140 -10.11 -2.39 10.11
C THR A 140 -10.73 -1.00 10.17
N VAL A 141 -9.93 0.06 10.39
CA VAL A 141 -10.43 1.45 10.43
C VAL A 141 -11.11 1.82 9.12
N GLY A 142 -10.50 1.50 7.98
CA GLY A 142 -11.07 1.77 6.66
C GLY A 142 -12.41 1.05 6.43
N ALA A 143 -12.57 -0.16 6.95
CA ALA A 143 -13.80 -0.94 6.82
C ALA A 143 -14.88 -0.54 7.84
N THR A 144 -14.52 -0.17 9.07
CA THR A 144 -15.48 0.04 10.16
C THR A 144 -15.88 1.50 10.37
N ALA A 145 -15.02 2.47 10.08
CA ALA A 145 -15.30 3.90 10.28
C ALA A 145 -16.60 4.40 9.57
N PRO A 146 -16.95 3.96 8.35
CA PRO A 146 -18.21 4.35 7.72
C PRO A 146 -19.44 3.88 8.52
N PHE A 147 -19.37 2.67 9.08
CA PHE A 147 -20.46 2.10 9.89
C PHE A 147 -20.58 2.79 11.25
N VAL A 148 -19.46 3.23 11.83
CA VAL A 148 -19.47 4.05 13.04
C VAL A 148 -20.12 5.41 12.78
N GLY A 149 -19.85 6.05 11.64
CA GLY A 149 -20.54 7.28 11.21
C GLY A 149 -22.04 7.06 10.99
N LEU A 150 -22.41 5.96 10.32
CA LEU A 150 -23.80 5.56 10.11
C LEU A 150 -24.52 5.34 11.45
N LEU A 151 -23.89 4.68 12.42
CA LEU A 151 -24.46 4.55 13.77
C LEU A 151 -24.75 5.93 14.39
N GLY A 152 -23.85 6.91 14.19
CA GLY A 152 -24.07 8.30 14.57
C GLY A 152 -25.35 8.89 13.96
N THR A 153 -25.59 8.67 12.66
CA THR A 153 -26.85 9.13 12.03
C THR A 153 -28.09 8.47 12.63
N VAL A 154 -28.05 7.17 12.86
CA VAL A 154 -29.20 6.41 13.39
C VAL A 154 -29.58 6.93 14.76
N ILE A 155 -28.60 7.14 15.64
CA ILE A 155 -28.85 7.68 16.98
C ILE A 155 -29.31 9.13 16.94
N GLY A 156 -28.74 9.96 16.06
CA GLY A 156 -29.15 11.36 15.89
C GLY A 156 -30.63 11.47 15.49
N ILE A 157 -31.03 10.72 14.46
CA ILE A 157 -32.43 10.67 13.99
C ILE A 157 -33.34 10.09 15.07
N TYR A 158 -32.93 9.01 15.75
CA TYR A 158 -33.70 8.41 16.85
C TYR A 158 -34.02 9.42 17.95
N ARG A 159 -33.04 10.21 18.38
CA ARG A 159 -33.24 11.25 19.42
C ARG A 159 -34.09 12.41 18.92
N ALA A 160 -33.97 12.77 17.63
CA ALA A 160 -34.84 13.76 17.00
C ALA A 160 -36.31 13.32 17.07
N LEU A 161 -36.60 12.06 16.71
CA LEU A 161 -37.95 11.49 16.73
C LEU A 161 -38.55 11.43 18.14
N ILE A 162 -37.74 11.09 19.16
CA ILE A 162 -38.19 11.13 20.56
C ILE A 162 -38.59 12.56 20.96
N ASN A 163 -37.77 13.55 20.64
CA ASN A 163 -38.05 14.95 20.99
C ASN A 163 -39.33 15.46 20.31
N ILE A 164 -39.60 15.08 19.06
CA ILE A 164 -40.85 15.41 18.36
C ILE A 164 -42.05 14.73 19.05
N GLY A 165 -41.90 13.46 19.42
CA GLY A 165 -42.94 12.70 20.13
C GLY A 165 -43.30 13.30 21.49
N LEU A 166 -42.30 13.80 22.23
CA LEU A 166 -42.50 14.49 23.51
C LEU A 166 -43.11 15.90 23.34
N ALA A 167 -42.75 16.62 22.28
CA ALA A 167 -43.25 17.96 22.01
C ALA A 167 -44.69 17.99 21.45
N GLY A 168 -45.22 16.86 21.00
CA GLY A 168 -46.60 16.72 20.49
C GLY A 168 -46.89 17.47 19.19
N SER A 169 -45.90 18.15 18.61
CA SER A 169 -46.01 18.87 17.34
C SER A 169 -44.79 18.61 16.46
N ALA A 170 -45.04 18.21 15.22
CA ALA A 170 -44.01 18.01 14.21
C ALA A 170 -43.90 19.29 13.35
N SER A 171 -43.09 20.26 13.77
CA SER A 171 -42.71 21.40 12.93
C SER A 171 -41.35 21.15 12.28
N ILE A 172 -41.17 21.61 11.03
CA ILE A 172 -39.93 21.44 10.26
C ILE A 172 -38.72 22.00 11.01
N ASP A 173 -38.89 23.10 11.73
CA ASP A 173 -37.83 23.74 12.51
C ASP A 173 -37.29 22.84 13.63
N LYS A 174 -38.11 21.90 14.15
CA LYS A 174 -37.72 20.94 15.19
C LYS A 174 -37.01 19.70 14.65
N VAL A 175 -37.15 19.42 13.35
CA VAL A 175 -36.58 18.22 12.71
C VAL A 175 -35.32 18.55 11.91
N ALA A 176 -35.26 19.72 11.30
CA ALA A 176 -34.19 20.09 10.37
C ALA A 176 -32.79 20.12 11.03
N GLY A 177 -32.67 20.65 12.26
CA GLY A 177 -31.41 20.70 13.00
C GLY A 177 -30.83 19.30 13.29
N PRO A 178 -31.52 18.47 14.10
CA PRO A 178 -31.02 17.15 14.48
C PRO A 178 -30.73 16.21 13.30
N VAL A 179 -31.50 16.32 12.20
CA VAL A 179 -31.26 15.53 10.99
C VAL A 179 -29.99 16.01 10.26
N GLY A 180 -29.74 17.32 10.19
CA GLY A 180 -28.50 17.86 9.62
C GLY A 180 -27.26 17.43 10.40
N GLU A 181 -27.32 17.48 11.73
CA GLU A 181 -26.25 17.03 12.63
C GLU A 181 -25.93 15.54 12.47
N ALA A 182 -26.98 14.72 12.35
CA ALA A 182 -26.85 13.30 12.04
C ALA A 182 -26.05 13.10 10.74
N LEU A 183 -26.40 13.79 9.64
CA LEU A 183 -25.71 13.64 8.35
C LEU A 183 -24.22 13.99 8.43
N ILE A 184 -23.84 14.97 9.25
CA ILE A 184 -22.43 15.35 9.46
C ILE A 184 -21.64 14.18 10.09
N MET A 185 -22.22 13.39 11.00
CA MET A 185 -21.54 12.22 11.58
C MET A 185 -21.11 11.19 10.53
N THR A 186 -21.96 10.92 9.54
CA THR A 186 -21.62 10.01 8.44
C THR A 186 -20.55 10.60 7.54
N ALA A 187 -20.63 11.90 7.25
CA ALA A 187 -19.58 12.58 6.49
C ALA A 187 -18.22 12.46 7.20
N ILE A 188 -18.18 12.64 8.52
CA ILE A 188 -16.95 12.46 9.32
C ILE A 188 -16.47 11.00 9.24
N GLY A 189 -17.36 10.02 9.37
CA GLY A 189 -17.01 8.60 9.24
C GLY A 189 -16.34 8.28 7.90
N LEU A 190 -16.84 8.84 6.80
CA LEU A 190 -16.24 8.70 5.47
C LEU A 190 -14.90 9.45 5.35
N LEU A 191 -14.79 10.66 5.91
CA LEU A 191 -13.54 11.42 5.94
C LEU A 191 -12.43 10.69 6.69
N VAL A 192 -12.76 9.88 7.70
CA VAL A 192 -11.80 9.02 8.41
C VAL A 192 -11.48 7.74 7.60
N ALA A 193 -12.49 7.12 7.00
CA ALA A 193 -12.34 5.85 6.28
C ALA A 193 -11.51 5.97 5.00
N VAL A 194 -11.76 6.98 4.17
CA VAL A 194 -11.15 7.10 2.84
C VAL A 194 -9.62 7.19 2.91
N PRO A 195 -9.02 8.09 3.72
CA PRO A 195 -7.57 8.14 3.87
C PRO A 195 -6.99 6.84 4.42
N ALA A 196 -7.68 6.17 5.36
CA ALA A 196 -7.21 4.91 5.95
C ALA A 196 -7.13 3.78 4.91
N VAL A 197 -8.14 3.65 4.05
CA VAL A 197 -8.17 2.64 2.96
C VAL A 197 -7.08 2.94 1.93
N LEU A 198 -6.92 4.20 1.54
CA LEU A 198 -5.86 4.61 0.60
C LEU A 198 -4.47 4.34 1.17
N ALA A 199 -4.25 4.68 2.43
CA ALA A 199 -3.02 4.40 3.16
C ALA A 199 -2.71 2.89 3.19
N TYR A 200 -3.71 2.06 3.54
CA TYR A 200 -3.57 0.61 3.56
C TYR A 200 -3.11 0.05 2.21
N ASN A 201 -3.84 0.39 1.14
CA ASN A 201 -3.54 -0.12 -0.20
C ASN A 201 -2.15 0.31 -0.68
N TRP A 202 -1.78 1.56 -0.41
CA TRP A 202 -0.49 2.10 -0.80
C TRP A 202 0.67 1.47 -0.02
N LEU A 203 0.56 1.35 1.30
CA LEU A 203 1.57 0.68 2.14
C LEU A 203 1.70 -0.80 1.77
N GLN A 204 0.59 -1.47 1.49
CA GLN A 204 0.58 -2.88 1.10
C GLN A 204 1.32 -3.11 -0.22
N GLN A 205 1.17 -2.22 -1.21
CA GLN A 205 1.92 -2.29 -2.46
C GLN A 205 3.42 -2.07 -2.24
N ARG A 206 3.80 -1.15 -1.34
CA ARG A 206 5.21 -0.93 -0.97
C ARG A 206 5.80 -2.14 -0.23
N ASN A 207 5.02 -2.80 0.62
CA ASN A 207 5.42 -4.05 1.28
C ASN A 207 5.70 -5.15 0.27
N LYS A 208 4.83 -5.32 -0.73
CA LYS A 208 5.05 -6.29 -1.83
C LYS A 208 6.36 -6.02 -2.56
N ARG A 209 6.63 -4.75 -2.89
CA ARG A 209 7.90 -4.37 -3.52
C ARG A 209 9.11 -4.69 -2.64
N ILE A 210 9.03 -4.47 -1.32
CA ILE A 210 10.12 -4.81 -0.40
C ILE A 210 10.30 -6.33 -0.31
N ALA A 211 9.21 -7.10 -0.28
CA ALA A 211 9.25 -8.56 -0.31
C ALA A 211 9.96 -9.07 -1.57
N GLU A 212 9.61 -8.57 -2.76
CA GLU A 212 10.29 -8.92 -4.02
C GLU A 212 11.81 -8.65 -3.96
N LEU A 213 12.21 -7.53 -3.35
CA LEU A 213 13.63 -7.18 -3.17
C LEU A 213 14.32 -8.11 -2.15
N LEU A 214 13.61 -8.54 -1.10
CA LEU A 214 14.11 -9.53 -0.14
C LEU A 214 14.32 -10.88 -0.82
N THR A 215 13.33 -11.39 -1.56
CA THR A 215 13.43 -12.65 -2.31
C THR A 215 14.58 -12.61 -3.32
N GLY A 216 14.74 -11.51 -4.06
CA GLY A 216 15.83 -11.33 -5.01
C GLY A 216 17.20 -11.34 -4.33
N PHE A 217 17.35 -10.61 -3.22
CA PHE A 217 18.61 -10.61 -2.47
C PHE A 217 18.90 -11.95 -1.78
N SER A 218 17.86 -12.65 -1.32
CA SER A 218 17.95 -14.01 -0.78
C SER A 218 18.55 -14.96 -1.83
N THR A 219 18.05 -14.90 -3.06
CA THR A 219 18.57 -15.68 -4.19
C THR A 219 20.02 -15.32 -4.52
N ASP A 220 20.36 -14.03 -4.50
CA ASP A 220 21.72 -13.55 -4.70
C ASP A 220 22.70 -14.07 -3.63
N LEU A 221 22.28 -14.09 -2.36
CA LEU A 221 23.08 -14.65 -1.26
C LEU A 221 23.30 -16.15 -1.43
N LEU A 222 22.25 -16.89 -1.78
CA LEU A 222 22.33 -18.33 -2.05
C LEU A 222 23.31 -18.63 -3.19
N ALA A 223 23.23 -17.88 -4.28
CA ALA A 223 24.17 -18.02 -5.40
C ALA A 223 25.61 -17.71 -5.00
N TYR A 224 25.83 -16.66 -4.19
CA TYR A 224 27.15 -16.32 -3.70
C TYR A 224 27.73 -17.41 -2.80
N ILE A 225 26.94 -17.91 -1.84
CA ILE A 225 27.38 -18.94 -0.88
C ILE A 225 27.69 -20.25 -1.61
N ASN A 226 26.78 -20.71 -2.47
CA ASN A 226 26.97 -21.96 -3.21
C ASN A 226 28.13 -21.91 -4.21
N SER A 227 28.49 -20.72 -4.69
CA SER A 227 29.61 -20.51 -5.62
C SER A 227 30.93 -20.15 -4.94
N ASN A 228 31.00 -20.18 -3.60
CA ASN A 228 32.15 -19.71 -2.82
C ASN A 228 32.63 -18.30 -3.23
N GLY A 229 31.68 -17.42 -3.58
CA GLY A 229 31.94 -16.04 -3.96
C GLY A 229 32.28 -15.79 -5.43
N ALA A 230 32.23 -16.82 -6.29
CA ALA A 230 32.45 -16.66 -7.72
C ALA A 230 31.29 -15.94 -8.43
N VAL A 231 30.05 -16.11 -7.95
CA VAL A 231 28.86 -15.46 -8.51
C VAL A 231 28.51 -14.24 -7.66
N LYS A 232 28.85 -13.05 -8.18
CA LYS A 232 28.34 -11.78 -7.67
C LYS A 232 27.23 -11.29 -8.59
N PRO A 233 26.08 -10.85 -8.08
CA PRO A 233 25.01 -10.32 -8.91
C PRO A 233 25.53 -9.11 -9.70
N LYS A 234 25.32 -9.11 -11.02
CA LYS A 234 25.57 -7.92 -11.83
C LYS A 234 24.57 -6.85 -11.39
N VAL A 235 25.07 -5.90 -10.62
CA VAL A 235 24.30 -4.70 -10.28
C VAL A 235 23.97 -3.98 -11.59
N MET A 236 22.74 -4.09 -12.08
CA MET A 236 22.28 -3.30 -13.24
C MET A 236 22.44 -1.82 -12.86
N THR A 237 23.51 -1.22 -13.36
CA THR A 237 23.78 0.20 -13.27
C THR A 237 22.92 0.86 -14.35
N ALA A 238 22.31 1.99 -14.03
CA ALA A 238 21.30 2.69 -14.85
C ALA A 238 21.72 2.97 -16.31
N THR A 239 23.00 2.82 -16.65
CA THR A 239 23.54 2.87 -18.00
C THR A 239 22.93 1.83 -18.95
N SER A 240 22.50 0.65 -18.47
CA SER A 240 21.94 -0.39 -19.36
C SER A 240 20.54 -0.06 -19.92
N THR A 241 19.77 0.80 -19.25
CA THR A 241 18.45 1.24 -19.76
C THR A 241 18.59 2.33 -20.82
N GLN A 242 19.62 3.17 -20.72
CA GLN A 242 19.85 4.26 -21.68
C GLN A 242 20.36 3.76 -23.05
N GLN A 243 21.05 2.62 -23.07
CA GLN A 243 21.54 2.01 -24.32
C GLN A 243 20.43 1.25 -25.08
N ALA A 244 19.42 0.73 -24.38
CA ALA A 244 18.23 0.13 -24.99
C ALA A 244 17.32 1.18 -25.68
N GLY A 245 17.18 2.38 -25.09
CA GLY A 245 16.42 3.48 -25.70
C GLY A 245 17.07 4.11 -26.94
N LYS A 246 18.41 4.09 -27.00
CA LYS A 246 19.17 4.64 -28.15
C LYS A 246 19.24 3.68 -29.34
N ALA A 247 19.16 2.36 -29.11
CA ALA A 247 19.08 1.36 -30.17
C ALA A 247 17.70 1.33 -30.86
N ALA A 248 16.62 1.70 -30.16
CA ALA A 248 15.27 1.75 -30.72
C ALA A 248 15.00 2.99 -31.61
N THR A 249 15.82 4.04 -31.51
CA THR A 249 15.62 5.30 -32.25
C THR A 249 16.37 5.39 -33.58
N THR A 250 17.22 4.42 -33.92
CA THR A 250 17.97 4.40 -35.20
C THR A 250 17.42 3.43 -36.25
N GLY A 251 16.30 2.75 -36.00
CA GLY A 251 15.74 1.71 -36.88
C GLY A 251 14.51 2.08 -37.72
N ALA A 252 14.04 3.34 -37.70
CA ALA A 252 12.78 3.74 -38.34
C ALA A 252 13.00 4.74 -39.49
N ALA A 253 13.71 4.32 -40.54
CA ALA A 253 13.72 5.04 -41.83
C ALA A 253 14.04 4.09 -42.99
N ALA A 254 13.09 3.23 -43.37
CA ALA A 254 13.07 2.60 -44.70
C ALA A 254 11.62 2.51 -45.18
N ARG A 255 11.29 3.30 -46.21
CA ARG A 255 10.01 3.32 -46.93
C ARG A 255 9.78 1.99 -47.69
N PRO A 256 8.52 1.59 -47.96
CA PRO A 256 8.22 0.41 -48.74
C PRO A 256 8.35 0.71 -50.25
N ALA A 257 9.02 -0.17 -51.00
CA ALA A 257 9.08 -0.13 -52.45
C ALA A 257 8.50 -1.43 -53.04
N THR A 258 7.56 -1.22 -53.95
CA THR A 258 6.72 -2.14 -54.71
C THR A 258 7.51 -2.83 -55.84
N THR A 259 7.36 -4.15 -56.03
CA THR A 259 7.59 -4.95 -57.28
C THR A 259 7.50 -6.43 -56.91
N THR A 260 6.93 -7.40 -57.63
CA THR A 260 6.11 -7.51 -58.84
C THR A 260 5.53 -8.93 -58.83
N THR A 261 4.22 -9.05 -59.03
CA THR A 261 3.51 -10.32 -59.21
C THR A 261 3.67 -10.81 -60.64
N THR A 262 4.21 -12.02 -60.85
CA THR A 262 4.01 -12.75 -62.12
C THR A 262 3.80 -14.24 -61.89
N ALA A 263 2.53 -14.62 -62.02
CA ALA A 263 1.91 -15.89 -62.44
C ALA A 263 2.76 -17.16 -62.69
N THR A 264 2.28 -18.29 -62.13
CA THR A 264 2.14 -19.58 -62.85
C THR A 264 0.85 -20.30 -62.39
N LYS A 265 0.11 -20.85 -63.36
CA LYS A 265 -1.25 -21.44 -63.34
C LYS A 265 -1.42 -22.73 -62.50
N PRO A 266 -2.68 -23.15 -62.20
CA PRO A 266 -3.02 -24.36 -61.45
C PRO A 266 -3.35 -25.57 -62.35
N GLY A 267 -3.15 -26.79 -61.83
CA GLY A 267 -3.51 -28.04 -62.51
C GLY A 267 -3.45 -29.29 -61.62
N THR A 268 -4.63 -29.70 -61.14
CA THR A 268 -5.17 -31.08 -60.99
C THR A 268 -4.33 -32.25 -60.46
N THR A 269 -4.75 -32.77 -59.30
CA THR A 269 -5.15 -34.17 -58.96
C THR A 269 -4.39 -35.34 -59.58
N THR A 270 -3.85 -36.26 -58.74
CA THR A 270 -4.15 -37.71 -58.77
C THR A 270 -3.55 -38.44 -57.56
N THR A 271 -4.43 -39.10 -56.80
CA THR A 271 -4.24 -40.13 -55.78
C THR A 271 -3.47 -41.34 -56.32
N THR A 272 -2.53 -41.94 -55.57
CA THR A 272 -2.28 -43.40 -55.60
C THR A 272 -1.58 -43.89 -54.33
N THR A 273 -2.31 -44.76 -53.65
CA THR A 273 -2.00 -45.69 -52.56
C THR A 273 -0.84 -46.65 -52.87
N THR A 274 -0.21 -47.16 -51.80
CA THR A 274 0.11 -48.58 -51.50
C THR A 274 1.58 -48.99 -51.37
N ARG A 275 1.77 -49.85 -50.34
CA ARG A 275 2.76 -50.94 -50.13
C ARG A 275 4.08 -50.55 -49.44
N LYS A 276 4.52 -51.21 -48.37
CA LYS A 276 4.15 -52.47 -47.68
C LYS A 276 4.32 -52.29 -46.18
#